data_AF-A0A166HE12-F1
#
_entry.id   AF-A0A166HE12-F1
#
_cell.length_a   1.000
_cell.length_b   1.000
_cell.length_c   1.000
_cell.angle_alpha   90.00
_cell.angle_beta   90.00
_cell.angle_gamma   90.00
#
_symmetry.space_group_name_H-M   'P 1'
#
loop_
_entity.id
_entity.type
_entity.pdbx_description
1 polymer ?
#
loop_
_entity_poly.entity_id
_entity_poly.type
_entity_poly.pdbx_seq_one_letter_code
_entity_poly.pdbx_strand_id
1 'polypeptide(L)'
;MFAADHEGGVSHYVQRTMFGYTWMARNALLGLAAVGLVSAPLWLDMAAALPVLVAMALMAILVALVGRALFYILVIPTTMPGAFFWKNKAFEDHARDIGLADMPQVGVAPHAH
;
A
#
# COMPACT_ATOMS: atom_id res chain seq x y z
N MET A 1 3.86 -2.68 -26.77
CA MET A 1 3.53 -1.43 -26.04
C MET A 1 2.18 -1.64 -25.32
N PHE A 2 2.12 -2.35 -24.17
CA PHE A 2 0.84 -2.53 -23.41
C PHE A 2 1.00 -2.88 -21.90
N ALA A 3 2.20 -2.93 -21.31
CA ALA A 3 2.34 -3.33 -19.90
C ALA A 3 1.95 -2.23 -18.89
N ALA A 4 2.18 -0.95 -19.22
CA ALA A 4 2.02 0.16 -18.28
C ALA A 4 0.57 0.44 -17.84
N ASP A 5 -0.43 0.11 -18.67
CA ASP A 5 -1.85 0.38 -18.35
C ASP A 5 -2.48 -0.63 -17.38
N HIS A 6 -1.83 -1.77 -17.12
CA HIS A 6 -2.42 -2.85 -16.32
C HIS A 6 -2.00 -2.82 -14.84
N GLU A 7 -0.74 -2.47 -14.53
CA GLU A 7 -0.22 -2.52 -13.15
C GLU A 7 -0.83 -1.44 -12.25
N GLY A 8 -1.00 -0.22 -12.77
CA GLY A 8 -1.69 0.86 -12.07
C GLY A 8 -3.18 0.56 -11.85
N GLY A 9 -3.84 -0.05 -12.83
CA GLY A 9 -5.24 -0.45 -12.73
C GLY A 9 -5.47 -1.55 -11.69
N VAL A 10 -4.61 -2.57 -11.68
CA VAL A 10 -4.69 -3.69 -10.71
C VAL A 10 -4.41 -3.21 -9.30
N SER A 11 -3.37 -2.41 -9.08
CA SER A 11 -3.05 -1.85 -7.76
C SER A 11 -4.17 -0.95 -7.23
N HIS A 12 -4.82 -0.16 -8.10
CA HIS A 12 -5.98 0.64 -7.73
C HIS A 12 -7.21 -0.21 -7.41
N TYR A 13 -7.48 -1.27 -8.18
CA TYR A 13 -8.57 -2.21 -7.92
C TYR A 13 -8.41 -2.88 -6.55
N VAL A 14 -7.22 -3.41 -6.24
CA VAL A 14 -6.93 -4.06 -4.95
C VAL A 14 -7.03 -3.06 -3.79
N GLN A 15 -6.54 -1.83 -3.96
CA GLN A 15 -6.69 -0.79 -2.94
C GLN A 15 -8.15 -0.46 -2.63
N ARG A 16 -9.02 -0.38 -3.65
CA ARG A 16 -10.43 -0.03 -3.44
C ARG A 16 -11.30 -1.21 -2.99
N THR A 17 -10.87 -2.44 -3.22
CA THR A 17 -11.64 -3.64 -2.86
C THR A 17 -11.14 -4.25 -1.55
N MET A 18 -9.88 -4.67 -1.50
CA MET A 18 -9.30 -5.39 -0.35
C MET A 18 -8.90 -4.44 0.79
N PHE A 19 -8.44 -3.23 0.45
CA PHE A 19 -8.03 -2.20 1.41
C PHE A 19 -8.93 -0.97 1.38
N GLY A 20 -10.19 -1.15 0.99
CA GLY A 20 -11.13 -0.06 0.68
C GLY A 20 -11.24 0.97 1.79
N TYR A 21 -11.39 0.55 3.06
CA TYR A 21 -11.47 1.47 4.19
C TYR A 21 -10.18 2.27 4.41
N THR A 22 -9.02 1.62 4.34
CA THR A 22 -7.72 2.29 4.48
C THR A 22 -7.49 3.28 3.35
N TRP A 23 -7.84 2.90 2.11
CA TRP A 23 -7.78 3.78 0.95
C TRP A 23 -8.73 4.97 1.10
N MET A 24 -9.98 4.75 1.50
CA MET A 24 -10.97 5.80 1.73
C MET A 24 -10.51 6.76 2.84
N ALA A 25 -10.10 6.24 4.00
CA ALA A 25 -9.63 7.03 5.12
C ALA A 25 -8.42 7.90 4.75
N ARG A 26 -7.42 7.33 4.07
CA ARG A 26 -6.24 8.05 3.58
C ARG A 26 -6.62 9.20 2.65
N ASN A 27 -7.55 8.98 1.71
CA ASN A 27 -7.97 10.02 0.77
C ASN A 27 -8.88 11.08 1.42
N ALA A 28 -9.74 10.68 2.36
CA ALA A 28 -10.55 11.62 3.14
C ALA A 28 -9.66 12.54 4.01
N LEU A 29 -8.66 11.98 4.70
CA LEU A 29 -7.68 12.75 5.47
C LEU A 29 -6.86 13.67 4.57
N LEU A 30 -6.46 13.22 3.37
CA LEU A 30 -5.76 14.08 2.41
C LEU A 30 -6.64 15.25 1.96
N GLY A 31 -7.91 15.01 1.65
CA GLY A 31 -8.87 16.04 1.28
C GLY A 31 -9.08 17.05 2.41
N LEU A 32 -9.25 16.56 3.65
CA LEU A 32 -9.41 17.41 4.83
C LEU A 32 -8.15 18.25 5.07
N ALA A 33 -6.96 17.64 4.97
CA ALA A 33 -5.69 18.34 5.10
C ALA A 33 -5.53 19.46 4.06
N ALA A 34 -5.88 19.19 2.81
CA ALA A 34 -5.81 20.16 1.72
C ALA A 34 -6.80 21.33 1.94
N VAL A 35 -8.04 21.02 2.32
CA VAL A 35 -9.06 22.04 2.60
C VAL A 35 -8.63 22.89 3.80
N GLY A 36 -8.16 22.29 4.88
CA GLY A 36 -7.69 23.02 6.06
C GLY A 36 -6.48 23.91 5.75
N LEU A 37 -5.53 23.41 4.95
CA LEU A 37 -4.34 24.17 4.54
C LEU A 37 -4.70 25.43 3.73
N VAL A 38 -5.66 25.31 2.81
CA VAL A 38 -6.08 26.43 1.95
C VAL A 38 -7.03 27.39 2.69
N SER A 39 -7.93 26.87 3.52
CA SER A 39 -8.96 27.68 4.18
C SER A 39 -8.48 28.38 5.45
N ALA A 40 -7.61 27.75 6.27
CA ALA A 40 -7.20 28.34 7.54
C ALA A 40 -6.59 29.75 7.40
N PRO A 41 -5.71 30.05 6.43
CA PRO A 41 -5.14 31.40 6.25
C PRO A 41 -6.15 32.44 5.74
N LEU A 42 -7.28 32.00 5.17
CA LEU A 42 -8.29 32.90 4.60
C LEU A 42 -9.33 33.36 5.63
N TRP A 43 -9.55 32.56 6.67
CA TRP A 43 -10.66 32.75 7.61
C TRP A 43 -10.22 32.90 9.07
N LEU A 44 -8.97 32.58 9.39
CA LEU A 44 -8.42 32.67 10.75
C LEU A 44 -7.30 33.71 10.81
N ASP A 45 -7.16 34.33 11.97
CA ASP A 45 -5.98 35.13 12.27
C ASP A 45 -4.74 34.25 12.47
N MET A 46 -3.56 34.86 12.53
CA MET A 46 -2.28 34.13 12.63
C MET A 46 -2.24 33.20 13.85
N ALA A 47 -2.78 33.64 14.99
CA ALA A 47 -2.73 32.90 16.24
C ALA A 47 -3.61 31.64 16.19
N ALA A 48 -4.81 31.72 15.60
CA ALA A 48 -5.70 30.58 15.43
C ALA A 48 -5.33 29.70 14.21
N ALA A 49 -4.76 30.28 13.15
CA ALA A 49 -4.35 29.54 11.97
C ALA A 49 -3.17 28.61 12.24
N LEU A 50 -2.18 29.05 13.03
CA LEU A 50 -0.96 28.29 13.30
C LEU A 50 -1.22 26.86 13.83
N PRO A 51 -2.02 26.64 14.91
CA PRO A 51 -2.29 25.28 15.40
C PRO A 51 -3.06 24.43 14.37
N VAL A 52 -3.95 25.03 13.58
CA VAL A 52 -4.67 24.33 12.50
C VAL A 52 -3.69 23.86 11.43
N LEU A 53 -2.78 24.72 10.98
CA LEU A 53 -1.76 24.38 9.99
C LEU A 53 -0.81 23.29 10.48
N VAL A 54 -0.41 23.34 11.75
CA VAL A 54 0.38 22.27 12.39
C VAL A 54 -0.39 20.95 12.39
N ALA A 55 -1.68 20.96 12.73
CA ALA A 55 -2.51 19.76 12.68
C ALA A 55 -2.63 19.20 11.25
N MET A 56 -2.76 20.05 10.23
CA MET A 56 -2.78 19.62 8.83
C MET A 56 -1.44 19.02 8.39
N ALA A 57 -0.32 19.57 8.85
CA ALA A 57 1.02 19.01 8.57
C ALA A 57 1.18 17.61 9.18
N LEU A 58 0.76 17.41 10.44
CA LEU A 58 0.76 16.10 11.09
C LEU A 58 -0.15 15.10 10.36
N MET A 59 -1.33 15.56 9.92
CA MET A 59 -2.24 14.75 9.11
C MET A 59 -1.61 14.35 7.77
N ALA A 60 -0.89 15.25 7.10
CA ALA A 60 -0.17 14.95 5.86
C ALA A 60 0.93 13.90 6.07
N ILE A 61 1.64 13.94 7.20
CA ILE A 61 2.62 12.89 7.57
C ILE A 61 1.92 11.54 7.72
N LEU A 62 0.78 11.49 8.41
CA LEU A 62 -0.01 10.25 8.54
C LEU A 62 -0.49 9.73 7.19
N VAL A 63 -0.97 10.60 6.31
CA VAL A 63 -1.36 10.24 4.93
C VAL A 63 -0.19 9.65 4.15
N ALA A 64 1.01 10.22 4.29
CA ALA A 64 2.22 9.71 3.64
C ALA A 64 2.64 8.33 4.19
N LEU A 65 2.56 8.14 5.52
CA LEU A 65 2.85 6.87 6.17
C LEU A 65 1.89 5.76 5.70
N VAL A 66 0.58 6.03 5.72
CA VAL A 66 -0.44 5.08 5.25
C VAL A 66 -0.28 4.81 3.75
N GLY A 67 0.05 5.83 2.96
CA GLY A 67 0.35 5.67 1.53
C GLY A 67 1.51 4.71 1.28
N ARG A 68 2.59 4.81 2.05
CA ARG A 68 3.71 3.86 1.98
C ARG A 68 3.31 2.45 2.41
N ALA A 69 2.51 2.31 3.47
CA ALA A 69 2.02 1.01 3.90
C ALA A 69 1.17 0.31 2.82
N LEU A 70 0.24 1.05 2.20
CA LEU A 70 -0.56 0.55 1.07
C LEU A 70 0.32 0.16 -0.11
N PHE A 71 1.32 0.99 -0.44
CA PHE A 71 2.27 0.68 -1.50
C PHE A 71 3.03 -0.62 -1.22
N TYR A 72 3.61 -0.79 -0.02
CA TYR A 72 4.35 -2.01 0.32
C TYR A 72 3.48 -3.26 0.32
N ILE A 73 2.24 -3.16 0.80
CA ILE A 73 1.29 -4.28 0.75
C ILE A 73 0.97 -4.71 -0.68
N LEU A 74 0.95 -3.77 -1.63
CA LEU A 74 0.71 -4.09 -3.04
C LEU A 74 1.97 -4.60 -3.71
N VAL A 75 3.11 -3.98 -3.42
CA VAL A 75 4.38 -4.25 -4.10
C VAL A 75 5.04 -5.51 -3.59
N ILE A 76 5.08 -5.78 -2.28
CA ILE A 76 5.75 -6.96 -1.71
C ILE A 76 5.23 -8.27 -2.34
N PRO A 77 3.91 -8.51 -2.46
CA PRO A 77 3.41 -9.70 -3.15
C PRO A 77 3.70 -9.70 -4.65
N THR A 78 3.72 -8.54 -5.30
CA THR A 78 3.93 -8.44 -6.75
C THR A 78 5.41 -8.48 -7.16
N THR A 79 6.35 -8.18 -6.26
CA THR A 79 7.79 -8.18 -6.53
C THR A 79 8.56 -9.27 -5.79
N MET A 80 7.94 -9.96 -4.83
CA MET A 80 8.49 -11.16 -4.18
C MET A 80 7.44 -12.27 -4.16
N PRO A 81 7.40 -13.14 -5.19
CA PRO A 81 6.49 -14.29 -5.25
C PRO A 81 6.57 -15.20 -4.01
N GLY A 82 7.74 -15.24 -3.35
CA GLY A 82 7.99 -15.98 -2.12
C GLY A 82 7.02 -15.65 -0.97
N ALA A 83 6.56 -14.40 -0.85
CA ALA A 83 5.60 -14.01 0.18
C ALA A 83 4.19 -14.58 -0.07
N PHE A 84 3.86 -14.89 -1.33
CA PHE A 84 2.63 -15.56 -1.73
C PHE A 84 2.70 -17.07 -1.38
N PHE A 85 3.87 -17.69 -1.57
CA PHE A 85 4.09 -19.11 -1.25
C PHE A 85 4.10 -19.39 0.26
N TRP A 86 4.65 -18.49 1.08
CA TRP A 86 4.70 -18.69 2.55
C TRP A 86 3.35 -18.71 3.27
N LYS A 87 2.29 -18.13 2.69
CA LYS A 87 0.95 -18.13 3.30
C LYS A 87 0.09 -19.32 2.89
N ASN A 88 0.47 -20.08 1.88
CA ASN A 88 -0.28 -21.23 1.39
C ASN A 88 0.61 -22.47 1.36
N LYS A 89 0.72 -23.15 2.51
CA LYS A 89 1.53 -24.35 2.68
C LYS A 89 1.17 -25.47 1.69
N ALA A 90 -0.09 -25.61 1.34
CA ALA A 90 -0.53 -26.60 0.35
C ALA A 90 0.04 -26.33 -1.05
N PHE A 91 0.25 -25.07 -1.43
CA PHE A 91 0.90 -24.73 -2.69
C PHE A 91 2.42 -24.97 -2.62
N GLU A 92 3.05 -24.64 -1.50
CA GLU A 92 4.47 -24.93 -1.24
C GLU A 92 4.76 -26.43 -1.34
N ASP A 93 3.91 -27.27 -0.75
CA ASP A 93 4.04 -28.73 -0.77
C ASP A 93 3.74 -29.32 -2.15
N HIS A 94 2.70 -28.84 -2.83
CA HIS A 94 2.44 -29.27 -4.22
C HIS A 94 3.58 -28.89 -5.16
N ALA A 95 4.18 -27.70 -5.00
CA ALA A 95 5.32 -27.27 -5.80
C ALA A 95 6.58 -28.10 -5.54
N ARG A 96 6.76 -28.63 -4.33
CA ARG A 96 7.81 -29.61 -4.01
C ARG A 96 7.54 -30.94 -4.69
N ASP A 97 6.32 -31.45 -4.59
CA ASP A 97 5.93 -32.76 -5.15
C ASP A 97 6.13 -32.85 -6.68
N ILE A 98 5.95 -31.74 -7.38
CA ILE A 98 6.13 -31.67 -8.84
C ILE A 98 7.52 -31.19 -9.27
N GLY A 99 8.47 -31.03 -8.34
CA GLY A 99 9.87 -30.69 -8.62
C GLY A 99 10.12 -29.22 -8.97
N LEU A 100 9.16 -28.32 -8.74
CA LEU A 100 9.39 -26.89 -8.91
C LEU A 100 10.36 -26.35 -7.86
N ALA A 101 10.42 -26.94 -6.66
CA ALA A 101 11.38 -26.54 -5.63
C ALA A 101 12.86 -26.69 -6.03
N ASP A 102 13.16 -27.49 -7.06
CA ASP A 102 14.52 -27.67 -7.59
C ASP A 102 14.93 -26.55 -8.57
N MET A 103 14.01 -25.63 -8.89
CA MET A 103 14.23 -24.51 -9.79
C MET A 103 14.41 -23.20 -8.99
N PRO A 104 15.65 -22.67 -8.83
CA PRO A 104 15.89 -21.50 -7.98
C PRO A 104 15.06 -20.27 -8.35
N GLN A 105 14.71 -20.12 -9.63
CA GLN A 105 13.92 -19.02 -10.17
C GLN A 105 12.46 -18.98 -9.68
N VAL A 106 11.90 -20.08 -9.17
CA VAL A 106 10.50 -20.11 -8.71
C VAL A 106 10.34 -19.69 -7.25
N GLY A 107 11.45 -19.55 -6.49
CA GLY A 107 11.42 -19.03 -5.12
C GLY A 107 10.70 -19.92 -4.10
N VAL A 108 10.50 -21.20 -4.40
CA VAL A 108 9.95 -22.20 -3.46
C VAL A 108 11.11 -22.74 -2.62
N ALA A 109 10.99 -22.65 -1.29
CA ALA A 109 12.03 -23.15 -0.40
C ALA A 109 12.11 -24.69 -0.47
N PRO A 110 13.28 -25.28 -0.85
CA PRO A 110 13.46 -26.73 -0.80
C PRO A 110 13.41 -27.24 0.64
N HIS A 111 13.20 -28.55 0.81
CA HIS A 111 13.28 -29.17 2.13
C HIS A 111 14.69 -28.97 2.69
N ALA A 112 14.81 -28.21 3.78
CA ALA A 112 16.00 -28.24 4.62
C ALA A 112 15.89 -29.50 5.49
N HIS A 113 16.81 -30.45 5.28
CA HIS A 113 16.99 -31.63 6.11
C HIS A 113 17.56 -31.27 7.49
#